data_AF-A0A7Y1W0K8-F1
#
_entry.id   AF-A0A7Y1W0K8-F1
#
_cell.length_a   1.000
_cell.length_b   1.000
_cell.length_c   1.000
_cell.angle_alpha   90.00
_cell.angle_beta   90.00
_cell.angle_gamma   90.00
#
_symmetry.space_group_name_H-M   'P 1'
#
loop_
_entity.id
_entity.type
_entity.pdbx_description
1 polymer ?
#
loop_
_entity_poly.entity_id
_entity_poly.type
_entity_poly.pdbx_seq_one_letter_code
_entity_poly.pdbx_strand_id
1 'polypeptide(L)'
;MNRADHAQDTVKALRAALERNHALAGRIQDPGFPTAAFERLQQWQRKRLADTYADLLAEPQFSAAGHFFLEELYGGLDFQERDQQVARVLPVMIRTLPGHMLHALTNAFELQALSLQLDIH
;
A
#
# COMPACT_ATOMS: atom_id res chain seq x y z
N MET A 1 22.61 13.44 11.80
CA MET A 1 21.83 13.14 10.57
C MET A 1 21.11 14.39 10.14
N ASN A 2 21.27 14.85 8.89
CA ASN A 2 20.68 16.12 8.42
C ASN A 2 19.28 15.90 7.82
N ARG A 3 18.45 16.94 7.73
CA ARG A 3 17.09 16.91 7.15
C ARG A 3 17.09 16.42 5.69
N ALA A 4 18.18 16.64 4.96
CA ALA A 4 18.39 16.13 3.60
C ALA A 4 18.58 14.60 3.57
N ASP A 5 19.29 14.02 4.55
CA ASP A 5 19.47 12.56 4.65
C ASP A 5 18.12 11.86 4.86
N HIS A 6 17.28 12.39 5.77
CA HIS A 6 15.95 11.81 6.05
C HIS A 6 15.02 11.84 4.84
N ALA A 7 15.08 12.91 4.02
CA ALA A 7 14.30 12.99 2.80
C ALA A 7 14.77 11.94 1.77
N GLN A 8 16.09 11.75 1.63
CA GLN A 8 16.65 10.77 0.71
C GLN A 8 16.36 9.33 1.14
N ASP A 9 16.38 9.05 2.45
CA ASP A 9 15.99 7.76 3.03
C ASP A 9 14.50 7.47 2.79
N THR A 10 13.63 8.46 2.98
CA THR A 10 12.18 8.33 2.74
C THR A 10 11.90 7.98 1.28
N VAL A 11 12.59 8.65 0.34
CA VAL A 11 12.46 8.39 -1.10
C VAL A 11 12.94 6.98 -1.46
N LYS A 12 14.04 6.53 -0.86
CA LYS A 12 14.55 5.17 -1.06
C LYS A 12 13.56 4.12 -0.56
N ALA A 13 13.00 4.31 0.62
CA ALA A 13 11.98 3.43 1.19
C ALA A 13 10.72 3.38 0.32
N LEU A 14 10.24 4.53 -0.17
CA LEU A 14 9.09 4.62 -1.07
C LEU A 14 9.29 3.79 -2.34
N ARG A 15 10.47 3.90 -2.97
CA ARG A 15 10.81 3.11 -4.17
C ARG A 15 10.81 1.62 -3.87
N ALA A 16 11.46 1.21 -2.79
CA ALA A 16 11.53 -0.19 -2.39
C ALA A 16 10.13 -0.78 -2.12
N ALA A 17 9.24 -0.01 -1.48
CA ALA A 17 7.86 -0.43 -1.23
C ALA A 17 7.08 -0.65 -2.53
N LEU A 18 7.19 0.27 -3.50
CA LEU A 18 6.55 0.15 -4.81
C LEU A 18 7.09 -1.05 -5.61
N GLU A 19 8.41 -1.25 -5.62
CA GLU A 19 9.04 -2.40 -6.27
C GLU A 19 8.55 -3.73 -5.69
N ARG A 20 8.44 -3.80 -4.35
CA ARG A 20 7.92 -4.98 -3.66
C ARG A 20 6.45 -5.23 -3.99
N ASN A 21 5.61 -4.19 -4.02
CA ASN A 21 4.22 -4.30 -4.45
C ASN A 21 4.13 -4.85 -5.89
N HIS A 22 4.92 -4.31 -6.82
CA HIS A 22 4.93 -4.77 -8.20
C HIS A 22 5.36 -6.24 -8.34
N ALA A 23 6.40 -6.66 -7.60
CA ALA A 23 6.86 -8.04 -7.61
C ALA A 23 5.81 -9.02 -7.07
N LEU A 24 5.14 -8.67 -5.96
CA LEU A 24 4.05 -9.48 -5.39
C LEU A 24 2.85 -9.54 -6.34
N ALA A 25 2.54 -8.42 -6.98
CA ALA A 25 1.47 -8.33 -7.96
C ALA A 25 1.72 -9.22 -9.19
N GLY A 26 2.98 -9.35 -9.62
CA GLY A 26 3.37 -10.28 -10.68
C GLY A 26 3.04 -11.73 -10.34
N ARG A 27 3.23 -12.15 -9.07
CA ARG A 27 2.92 -13.53 -8.63
C ARG A 27 1.44 -13.87 -8.73
N ILE A 28 0.56 -12.89 -8.52
CA ILE A 28 -0.89 -13.06 -8.64
C ILE A 28 -1.28 -13.35 -10.10
N GLN A 29 -0.44 -12.98 -11.07
CA GLN A 29 -0.63 -13.22 -12.50
C GLN A 29 0.00 -14.54 -12.98
N ASP A 30 0.70 -15.28 -12.12
CA ASP A 30 1.33 -16.54 -12.50
C ASP A 30 0.27 -17.57 -12.93
N PRO A 31 0.52 -18.36 -13.99
CA PRO A 31 -0.38 -19.43 -14.37
C PRO A 31 -0.64 -20.39 -13.21
N GLY A 32 -1.91 -20.60 -12.88
CA GLY A 32 -2.31 -21.48 -11.77
C GLY A 32 -2.40 -20.81 -10.40
N PHE A 33 -2.16 -19.50 -10.30
CA PHE A 33 -2.45 -18.76 -9.09
C PHE A 33 -3.96 -18.86 -8.75
N PRO A 34 -4.34 -19.16 -7.49
CA PRO A 34 -5.74 -19.38 -7.12
C PRO A 34 -6.50 -18.05 -6.92
N THR A 35 -6.61 -17.24 -7.97
CA THR A 35 -7.16 -15.86 -7.93
C THR A 35 -8.51 -15.78 -7.21
N ALA A 36 -9.44 -16.69 -7.50
CA ALA A 36 -10.75 -16.67 -6.84
C ALA A 36 -10.69 -16.95 -5.32
N ALA A 37 -9.75 -17.78 -4.86
CA ALA A 37 -9.55 -18.00 -3.43
C ALA A 37 -8.87 -16.80 -2.77
N PHE A 38 -7.88 -16.24 -3.44
CA PHE A 38 -7.19 -15.01 -3.03
C PHE A 38 -8.17 -13.83 -2.88
N GLU A 39 -9.04 -13.59 -3.85
CA GLU A 39 -10.06 -12.52 -3.77
C GLU A 39 -11.02 -12.72 -2.59
N ARG A 40 -11.45 -13.95 -2.32
CA ARG A 40 -12.28 -14.27 -1.15
C ARG A 40 -11.53 -14.04 0.15
N LEU A 41 -10.25 -14.41 0.21
CA LEU A 41 -9.39 -14.15 1.35
C LEU A 41 -9.29 -12.64 1.59
N GLN A 42 -8.97 -11.85 0.56
CA GLN A 42 -8.86 -10.39 0.70
C GLN A 42 -10.17 -9.75 1.17
N GLN A 43 -11.32 -10.20 0.64
CA GLN A 43 -12.63 -9.73 1.12
C GLN A 43 -12.84 -10.01 2.61
N TRP A 44 -12.53 -11.24 3.04
CA TRP A 44 -12.63 -11.63 4.44
C TRP A 44 -11.65 -10.84 5.33
N GLN A 45 -10.40 -10.68 4.89
CA GLN A 45 -9.36 -9.95 5.60
C GLN A 45 -9.74 -8.49 5.82
N ARG A 46 -10.22 -7.79 4.78
CA ARG A 46 -10.70 -6.40 4.90
C ARG A 46 -11.78 -6.29 5.94
N LYS A 47 -12.78 -7.17 5.89
CA LYS A 47 -13.86 -7.18 6.88
C LYS A 47 -13.31 -7.43 8.29
N ARG A 48 -12.43 -8.42 8.45
CA ARG A 48 -11.82 -8.72 9.76
C ARG A 48 -11.04 -7.53 10.31
N LEU A 49 -10.23 -6.86 9.48
CA LEU A 49 -9.45 -5.69 9.89
C LEU A 49 -10.34 -4.50 10.25
N ALA A 50 -11.39 -4.24 9.46
CA ALA A 50 -12.38 -3.21 9.78
C ALA A 50 -13.06 -3.48 11.13
N ASP A 51 -13.44 -4.73 11.39
CA ASP A 51 -14.09 -5.12 12.64
C ASP A 51 -13.09 -5.07 13.83
N THR A 52 -11.83 -5.44 13.60
CA THR A 52 -10.79 -5.51 14.65
C THR A 52 -10.30 -4.14 15.08
N TYR A 53 -10.21 -3.20 14.14
CA TYR A 53 -9.72 -1.83 14.36
C TYR A 53 -10.84 -0.80 14.30
N ALA A 54 -12.09 -1.21 14.63
CA ALA A 54 -13.25 -0.32 14.58
C ALA A 54 -13.11 0.89 15.52
N ASP A 55 -12.42 0.73 16.65
CA ASP A 55 -12.06 1.79 17.57
C ASP A 55 -11.11 2.81 16.93
N LEU A 56 -10.05 2.33 16.27
CA LEU A 56 -9.10 3.16 15.54
C LEU A 56 -9.79 3.91 14.39
N LEU A 57 -10.69 3.25 13.67
CA LEU A 57 -11.46 3.87 12.58
C LEU A 57 -12.46 4.93 13.06
N ALA A 58 -12.92 4.84 14.31
CA ALA A 58 -13.78 5.83 14.94
C ALA A 58 -13.00 7.08 15.41
N GLU A 59 -11.68 6.99 15.58
CA GLU A 59 -10.85 8.14 15.93
C GLU A 59 -10.71 9.10 14.73
N PRO A 60 -11.08 10.39 14.86
CA PRO A 60 -11.03 11.34 13.74
C PRO A 60 -9.65 11.48 13.09
N GLN A 61 -8.59 11.28 13.87
CA GLN A 61 -7.21 11.37 13.40
C GLN A 61 -6.80 10.22 12.46
N PHE A 62 -7.45 9.05 12.57
CA PHE A 62 -7.09 7.86 11.81
C PHE A 62 -8.16 7.42 10.81
N SER A 63 -9.42 7.83 11.01
CA SER A 63 -10.57 7.42 10.21
C SER A 63 -10.30 7.49 8.70
N ALA A 64 -9.89 8.66 8.19
CA ALA A 64 -9.65 8.84 6.75
C ALA A 64 -8.53 7.93 6.22
N ALA A 65 -7.42 7.78 6.95
CA ALA A 65 -6.30 6.95 6.52
C ALA A 65 -6.62 5.46 6.60
N GLY A 66 -7.35 5.02 7.63
CA GLY A 66 -7.78 3.64 7.79
C GLY A 66 -8.79 3.21 6.73
N HIS A 67 -9.78 4.05 6.43
CA HIS A 67 -10.72 3.82 5.33
C HIS A 67 -10.02 3.79 3.98
N PHE A 68 -9.15 4.77 3.71
CA PHE A 68 -8.33 4.76 2.49
C PHE A 68 -7.52 3.47 2.36
N PHE A 69 -6.91 3.00 3.45
CA PHE A 69 -6.19 1.74 3.41
C PHE A 69 -7.10 0.56 3.08
N LEU A 70 -8.24 0.41 3.77
CA LEU A 70 -9.13 -0.74 3.57
C LEU A 70 -9.79 -0.75 2.18
N GLU A 71 -10.15 0.43 1.66
CA GLU A 71 -10.93 0.59 0.43
C GLU A 71 -10.02 0.66 -0.81
N GLU A 72 -8.90 1.39 -0.73
CA GLU A 72 -8.04 1.66 -1.88
C GLU A 72 -6.77 0.81 -1.89
N LEU A 73 -6.14 0.55 -0.74
CA LEU A 73 -4.82 -0.07 -0.68
C LEU A 73 -4.86 -1.59 -0.42
N TYR A 74 -5.75 -2.07 0.46
CA TYR A 74 -5.84 -3.48 0.85
C TYR A 74 -6.39 -4.34 -0.28
N GLY A 75 -7.25 -3.78 -1.14
CA GLY A 75 -7.64 -4.48 -2.34
C GLY A 75 -8.66 -3.73 -3.18
N GLY A 76 -8.35 -3.66 -4.47
CA GLY A 76 -9.24 -3.49 -5.61
C GLY A 76 -8.50 -4.06 -6.81
N LEU A 77 -9.20 -4.67 -7.77
CA LEU A 77 -8.63 -5.28 -8.99
C LEU A 77 -7.66 -4.34 -9.75
N ASP A 78 -7.68 -3.05 -9.43
CA ASP A 78 -6.90 -2.00 -10.07
C ASP A 78 -5.69 -1.50 -9.24
N PHE A 79 -5.37 -2.10 -8.08
CA PHE A 79 -4.20 -1.68 -7.30
C PHE A 79 -2.92 -1.77 -8.13
N GLN A 80 -2.84 -2.75 -9.03
CA GLN A 80 -1.73 -2.92 -9.96
C GLN A 80 -1.63 -1.75 -10.93
N GLU A 81 -2.76 -1.32 -11.50
CA GLU A 81 -2.82 -0.19 -12.41
C GLU A 81 -2.43 1.10 -11.68
N ARG A 82 -2.98 1.32 -10.48
CA ARG A 82 -2.61 2.45 -9.64
C ARG A 82 -1.12 2.47 -9.33
N ASP A 83 -0.54 1.35 -8.91
CA ASP A 83 0.88 1.28 -8.55
C ASP A 83 1.77 1.56 -9.76
N GLN A 84 1.38 1.11 -10.96
CA GLN A 84 2.05 1.47 -12.21
C GLN A 84 1.92 2.97 -12.51
N GLN A 85 0.73 3.56 -12.33
CA GLN A 85 0.51 4.99 -12.52
C GLN A 85 1.35 5.81 -11.52
N VAL A 86 1.39 5.41 -10.25
CA VAL A 86 2.21 6.01 -9.20
C VAL A 86 3.68 5.93 -9.56
N ALA A 87 4.18 4.78 -10.00
CA ALA A 87 5.58 4.61 -10.41
C ALA A 87 5.97 5.59 -11.54
N ARG A 88 5.06 5.88 -12.49
CA ARG A 88 5.29 6.85 -13.57
C ARG A 88 5.37 8.29 -13.06
N VAL A 89 4.53 8.66 -12.11
CA VAL A 89 4.50 10.04 -11.57
C VAL A 89 5.40 10.25 -10.35
N LEU A 90 6.01 9.18 -9.83
CA LEU A 90 6.86 9.19 -8.64
C LEU A 90 7.96 10.28 -8.68
N PRO A 91 8.70 10.50 -9.79
CA PRO A 91 9.70 11.58 -9.84
C PRO A 91 9.10 12.97 -9.62
N VAL A 92 7.88 13.21 -10.11
CA VAL A 92 7.16 14.48 -9.90
C VAL A 92 6.75 14.58 -8.43
N MET A 93 6.13 13.53 -7.88
CA MET A 93 5.72 13.50 -6.47
C MET A 93 6.87 13.77 -5.50
N ILE A 94 8.05 13.18 -5.74
CA ILE A 94 9.24 13.40 -4.92
C ILE A 94 9.68 14.87 -4.95
N ARG A 95 9.53 15.55 -6.10
CA ARG A 95 9.93 16.95 -6.26
C ARG A 95 8.90 17.92 -5.68
N THR A 96 7.62 17.57 -5.66
CA THR A 96 6.52 18.49 -5.32
C THR A 96 5.92 18.28 -3.95
N LEU A 97 5.95 17.06 -3.40
CA LEU A 97 5.30 16.77 -2.13
C LEU A 97 6.19 17.14 -0.92
N PRO A 98 5.59 17.64 0.18
CA PRO A 98 6.26 17.76 1.46
C PRO A 98 6.74 16.41 1.99
N GLY A 99 7.86 16.39 2.72
CA GLY A 99 8.46 15.16 3.23
C GLY A 99 7.54 14.30 4.11
N HIS A 100 6.64 14.91 4.91
CA HIS A 100 5.67 14.15 5.71
C HIS A 100 4.62 13.44 4.86
N MET A 101 4.25 13.98 3.70
CA MET A 101 3.34 13.32 2.76
C MET A 101 4.04 12.17 2.04
N LEU A 102 5.32 12.35 1.67
CA LEU A 102 6.14 11.25 1.14
C LEU A 102 6.26 10.11 2.16
N HIS A 103 6.48 10.44 3.43
CA HIS A 103 6.53 9.45 4.50
C HIS A 103 5.20 8.70 4.69
N ALA A 104 4.08 9.43 4.67
CA ALA A 104 2.75 8.81 4.74
C ALA A 104 2.50 7.86 3.55
N LEU A 105 2.90 8.25 2.33
CA LEU A 105 2.83 7.39 1.15
C LEU A 105 3.73 6.16 1.27
N THR A 106 4.95 6.31 1.78
CA THR A 106 5.84 5.18 2.05
C THR A 106 5.16 4.16 2.97
N ASN A 107 4.61 4.61 4.11
CA ASN A 107 3.92 3.74 5.05
C ASN A 107 2.73 3.02 4.41
N ALA A 108 1.95 3.74 3.59
CA ALA A 108 0.82 3.17 2.86
C ALA A 108 1.25 2.03 1.92
N PHE A 109 2.28 2.24 1.09
CA PHE A 109 2.78 1.21 0.18
C PHE A 109 3.46 0.06 0.91
N GLU A 110 4.17 0.31 2.01
CA GLU A 110 4.76 -0.74 2.84
C GLU A 110 3.68 -1.63 3.47
N LEU A 111 2.62 -1.02 3.99
CA LEU A 111 1.51 -1.75 4.59
C LEU A 111 0.76 -2.59 3.55
N GLN A 112 0.56 -2.06 2.34
CA GLN A 112 0.02 -2.82 1.21
C GLN A 112 0.93 -4.02 0.86
N ALA A 113 2.23 -3.79 0.73
CA ALA A 113 3.18 -4.85 0.37
C ALA A 113 3.20 -5.97 1.40
N LEU A 114 3.12 -5.61 2.68
CA LEU A 114 2.98 -6.58 3.77
C LEU A 114 1.68 -7.37 3.65
N SER A 115 0.56 -6.69 3.39
CA SER A 115 -0.75 -7.32 3.25
C SER A 115 -0.79 -8.31 2.08
N LEU A 116 -0.30 -7.90 0.91
CA LEU A 116 -0.17 -8.77 -0.26
C LEU A 116 0.72 -9.98 0.02
N GLN A 117 1.84 -9.80 0.73
CA GLN A 117 2.71 -10.92 1.08
C GLN A 117 1.98 -11.94 1.95
N LEU A 118 1.22 -11.48 2.94
CA LEU A 118 0.48 -12.36 3.85
C LEU A 118 -0.66 -13.11 3.15
N ASP A 119 -1.31 -12.49 2.17
CA ASP A 119 -2.45 -13.07 1.48
C ASP A 119 -2.06 -14.01 0.30
N ILE A 120 -0.81 -13.95 -0.17
CA ILE A 120 -0.30 -14.79 -1.29
C ILE A 120 0.18 -16.20 -0.82
N HIS A 121 0.26 -16.45 0.48
CA HIS A 121 0.72 -17.73 1.06
C HIS A 121 -0.40 -18.77 1.17
#